data_AF-A0AAX7UMM3-F1
#
_entry.id   AF-A0AAX7UMM3-F1
#
_cell.length_a   1.000
_cell.length_b   1.000
_cell.length_c   1.000
_cell.angle_alpha   90.00
_cell.angle_beta   90.00
_cell.angle_gamma   90.00
#
_symmetry.space_group_name_H-M   'P 1'
#
loop_
_entity.id
_entity.type
_entity.pdbx_description
1 polymer ?
#
loop_
_entity_poly.entity_id
_entity_poly.type
_entity_poly.pdbx_seq_one_letter_code
_entity_poly.pdbx_strand_id
1 'polypeptide(L)'
;MACPFLEEPVDREAQILRRALRRERVIRSRLDILSFPDDFLCERYRFSAQSIIYLDNILRPYITHVTHRGHALSSVHIICIALRFFANGSFLYNIGDAEHVSKATVCRAVRNVTVALKRLLYSSVVFPGHRPTRFIKEGCHKIAGIRMNKT
;
A
#
# COMPACT_ATOMS: atom_id res chain seq x y z
N MET A 1 -47.19 -21.43 -1.60
CA MET A 1 -47.65 -20.17 -0.97
C MET A 1 -46.57 -19.13 -1.21
N ALA A 2 -46.76 -18.29 -2.22
CA ALA A 2 -45.87 -17.19 -2.53
C ALA A 2 -46.40 -15.94 -1.83
N CYS A 3 -45.55 -15.25 -1.08
CA CYS A 3 -45.88 -13.97 -0.45
C CYS A 3 -46.18 -12.93 -1.54
N PRO A 4 -47.37 -12.30 -1.54
CA PRO A 4 -47.70 -11.24 -2.47
C PRO A 4 -47.05 -9.96 -1.96
N PHE A 5 -46.00 -9.51 -2.66
CA PHE A 5 -45.69 -8.10 -2.87
C PHE A 5 -45.89 -7.16 -1.66
N LEU A 6 -44.88 -7.08 -0.80
CA LEU A 6 -44.45 -5.78 -0.31
C LEU A 6 -43.19 -5.44 -1.09
N GLU A 7 -43.34 -4.80 -2.24
CA GLU A 7 -42.30 -3.88 -2.71
C GLU A 7 -42.19 -2.82 -1.62
N GLU A 8 -41.30 -3.01 -0.65
CA GLU A 8 -40.95 -1.94 0.27
C GLU A 8 -40.35 -0.81 -0.59
N PRO A 9 -41.03 0.33 -0.75
CA PRO A 9 -40.33 1.50 -1.26
C PRO A 9 -39.28 1.77 -0.18
N VAL A 10 -38.01 1.65 -0.52
CA VAL A 10 -36.93 2.05 0.40
C VAL A 10 -37.14 3.55 0.61
N ASP A 11 -37.85 3.90 1.68
CA ASP A 11 -38.38 5.24 1.90
C ASP A 11 -37.26 6.24 1.72
N ARG A 12 -37.49 7.25 0.87
CA ARG A 12 -36.56 8.39 0.76
C ARG A 12 -36.23 8.93 2.14
N GLU A 13 -37.19 8.91 3.05
CA GLU A 13 -37.04 9.27 4.45
C GLU A 13 -36.07 8.37 5.19
N ALA A 14 -36.16 7.04 5.02
CA ALA A 14 -35.18 6.10 5.58
C ALA A 14 -33.76 6.34 5.01
N GLN A 15 -33.63 6.72 3.73
CA GLN A 15 -32.33 7.12 3.17
C GLN A 15 -31.82 8.45 3.72
N ILE A 16 -32.70 9.43 3.92
CA ILE A 16 -32.37 10.75 4.49
C ILE A 16 -31.96 10.58 5.96
N LEU A 17 -32.72 9.83 6.75
CA LEU A 17 -32.39 9.49 8.13
C LEU A 17 -31.07 8.73 8.21
N ARG A 18 -30.82 7.74 7.33
CA ARG A 18 -29.51 7.06 7.27
C ARG A 18 -28.37 8.00 6.90
N ARG A 19 -28.60 9.03 6.08
CA ARG A 19 -27.58 10.05 5.75
C ARG A 19 -27.36 11.03 6.90
N ALA A 20 -28.43 11.46 7.58
CA ALA A 20 -28.39 12.35 8.73
C ALA A 20 -27.75 11.68 9.97
N LEU A 21 -27.95 10.38 10.14
CA LEU A 21 -27.33 9.57 11.20
C LEU A 21 -25.90 9.11 10.88
N ARG A 22 -25.41 9.31 9.65
CA ARG A 22 -23.98 9.07 9.38
C ARG A 22 -23.19 10.13 10.11
N ARG A 23 -22.41 9.70 11.10
CA ARG A 23 -21.38 10.54 11.72
C ARG A 23 -20.60 11.26 10.62
N GLU A 24 -20.52 12.58 10.75
CA GLU A 24 -19.77 13.40 9.83
C GLU A 24 -18.34 12.86 9.74
N ARG A 25 -17.88 12.65 8.51
CA ARG A 25 -16.55 12.11 8.30
C ARG A 25 -15.57 13.24 8.52
N VAL A 26 -14.87 13.23 9.66
CA VAL A 26 -13.73 14.12 9.87
C VAL A 26 -12.61 13.72 8.91
N ILE A 27 -12.41 14.52 7.86
CA ILE A 27 -11.31 14.35 6.91
C ILE A 27 -10.11 15.10 7.47
N ARG A 28 -9.12 14.36 7.96
CA ARG A 28 -7.86 14.95 8.44
C ARG A 28 -7.02 15.44 7.26
N SER A 29 -6.32 16.56 7.47
CA SER A 29 -5.30 17.02 6.53
C SER A 29 -4.21 15.96 6.40
N ARG A 30 -3.72 15.79 5.17
CA ARG A 30 -2.69 14.79 4.86
C ARG A 30 -1.33 15.43 4.97
N LEU A 31 -0.39 14.70 5.56
CA LEU A 31 1.02 15.09 5.56
C LEU A 31 1.57 15.01 4.14
N ASP A 32 2.41 15.99 3.79
CA ASP A 32 3.25 15.89 2.60
C ASP A 32 4.48 15.05 2.93
N ILE A 33 4.40 13.75 2.66
CA ILE A 33 5.44 12.81 3.09
C ILE A 33 6.77 13.09 2.37
N LEU A 34 6.73 13.65 1.15
CA LEU A 34 7.94 13.92 0.37
C LEU A 34 8.69 15.18 0.84
N SER A 35 8.10 15.99 1.73
CA SER A 35 8.77 17.17 2.29
C SER A 35 9.69 16.84 3.46
N PHE A 36 9.67 15.60 3.97
CA PHE A 36 10.53 15.18 5.07
C PHE A 36 11.96 14.87 4.59
N PRO A 37 12.98 15.02 5.46
CA PRO A 37 14.35 14.67 5.12
C PRO A 37 14.52 13.17 4.88
N ASP A 38 15.47 12.81 4.01
CA ASP A 38 15.70 11.41 3.61
C ASP A 38 16.05 10.49 4.79
N ASP A 39 16.73 10.97 5.83
CA ASP A 39 17.03 10.16 7.03
C ASP A 39 15.75 9.68 7.72
N PHE A 40 14.77 10.58 7.86
CA PHE A 40 13.46 10.25 8.40
C PHE A 40 12.72 9.25 7.50
N LEU A 41 12.81 9.44 6.19
CA LEU A 41 12.15 8.55 5.22
C LEU A 41 12.78 7.15 5.22
N CYS A 42 14.10 7.06 5.29
CA CYS A 42 14.83 5.81 5.38
C CYS A 42 14.53 5.07 6.70
N GLU A 43 14.43 5.78 7.82
CA GLU A 43 14.09 5.17 9.10
C GLU A 43 12.68 4.54 9.08
N ARG A 44 11.69 5.30 8.57
CA ARG A 44 10.25 4.97 8.65
C ARG A 44 9.74 4.10 7.49
N TYR A 45 10.29 4.30 6.29
CA TYR A 45 9.84 3.66 5.05
C TYR A 45 10.92 2.82 4.37
N ARG A 46 12.20 2.93 4.76
CA ARG A 46 13.36 2.26 4.14
C ARG A 46 13.71 2.74 2.72
N PHE A 47 13.20 3.90 2.33
CA PHE A 47 13.43 4.50 1.02
C PHE A 47 13.63 6.02 1.15
N SER A 48 14.48 6.59 0.30
CA SER A 48 14.61 8.04 0.10
C SER A 48 13.41 8.61 -0.67
N ALA A 49 13.22 9.93 -0.61
CA ALA A 49 12.19 10.63 -1.39
C ALA A 49 12.29 10.31 -2.89
N GLN A 50 13.51 10.33 -3.42
CA GLN A 50 13.79 10.03 -4.83
C GLN A 50 13.39 8.60 -5.21
N SER A 51 13.64 7.64 -4.32
CA SER A 51 13.25 6.24 -4.53
C SER A 51 11.74 6.05 -4.46
N ILE A 52 11.05 6.77 -3.57
CA ILE A 52 9.58 6.77 -3.48
C ILE A 52 8.96 7.35 -4.75
N ILE A 53 9.51 8.45 -5.28
CA ILE A 53 9.07 9.04 -6.55
C ILE A 53 9.27 8.06 -7.70
N TYR A 54 10.42 7.39 -7.75
CA TYR A 54 10.67 6.35 -8.75
C TYR A 54 9.65 5.21 -8.68
N LEU A 55 9.36 4.70 -7.48
CA LEU A 55 8.32 3.69 -7.28
C LEU A 55 6.94 4.20 -7.71
N ASP A 56 6.60 5.45 -7.41
CA ASP A 56 5.34 6.07 -7.84
C ASP A 56 5.23 6.08 -9.36
N ASN A 57 6.26 6.49 -10.09
CA ASN A 57 6.22 6.53 -11.55
C ASN A 57 5.92 5.15 -12.17
N ILE A 58 6.45 4.07 -11.58
CA ILE A 58 6.25 2.70 -12.09
C ILE A 58 4.90 2.13 -11.66
N LEU A 59 4.49 2.39 -10.41
CA LEU A 59 3.32 1.75 -9.82
C LEU A 59 2.03 2.53 -10.03
N ARG A 60 2.11 3.84 -10.27
CA ARG A 60 0.96 4.74 -10.44
C ARG A 60 -0.09 4.19 -11.40
N PRO A 61 0.23 3.68 -12.61
CA PRO A 61 -0.77 3.12 -13.53
C PRO A 61 -1.59 1.96 -12.97
N TYR A 62 -1.07 1.26 -11.95
CA TYR A 62 -1.69 0.07 -11.36
C TYR A 62 -2.36 0.36 -10.01
N ILE A 63 -2.05 1.49 -9.38
CA ILE A 63 -2.52 1.86 -8.04
C ILE A 63 -3.59 2.96 -8.10
N THR A 64 -3.56 3.84 -9.10
CA THR A 64 -4.53 4.93 -9.20
C THR A 64 -5.93 4.38 -9.40
N HIS A 65 -6.83 4.78 -8.49
CA HIS A 65 -8.24 4.49 -8.63
C HIS A 65 -8.89 5.57 -9.48
N VAL A 66 -9.65 5.17 -10.50
CA VAL A 66 -10.62 6.06 -11.16
C VAL A 66 -11.81 6.23 -10.21
N THR A 67 -11.64 6.99 -9.13
CA THR A 67 -12.74 7.31 -8.22
C THR A 67 -12.92 8.81 -8.13
N HIS A 68 -14.03 9.31 -8.68
CA HIS A 68 -14.50 10.70 -8.56
C HIS A 68 -14.97 11.11 -7.15
N ARG A 69 -14.58 10.35 -6.10
CA ARG A 69 -14.94 10.67 -4.73
C ARG A 69 -13.96 11.73 -4.23
N GLY A 70 -14.48 12.89 -3.80
CA GLY A 70 -13.67 13.95 -3.19
C GLY A 70 -12.73 13.40 -2.12
N HIS A 71 -11.48 13.87 -2.11
CA HIS A 71 -10.40 13.39 -1.25
C HIS A 71 -9.94 11.94 -1.48
N ALA A 72 -9.70 11.51 -2.73
CA ALA A 72 -8.97 10.28 -3.00
C ALA A 72 -7.51 10.37 -2.50
N LEU A 73 -6.93 9.29 -1.95
CA LEU A 73 -5.49 9.27 -1.61
C LEU A 73 -4.65 9.41 -2.87
N SER A 74 -3.58 10.21 -2.81
CA SER A 74 -2.60 10.24 -3.89
C SER A 74 -1.88 8.90 -3.97
N SER A 75 -1.38 8.55 -5.16
CA SER A 75 -0.63 7.31 -5.39
C SER A 75 0.61 7.23 -4.49
N VAL A 76 1.34 8.34 -4.34
CA VAL A 76 2.48 8.47 -3.41
C VAL A 76 2.08 8.10 -1.99
N HIS A 77 0.95 8.62 -1.49
CA HIS A 77 0.49 8.34 -0.13
C HIS A 77 0.10 6.87 0.05
N ILE A 78 -0.53 6.26 -0.97
CA ILE A 78 -0.85 4.83 -0.96
C ILE A 78 0.43 3.98 -0.90
N ILE A 79 1.46 4.36 -1.67
CA ILE A 79 2.76 3.70 -1.67
C ILE A 79 3.43 3.85 -0.30
N CYS A 80 3.51 5.06 0.26
CA CYS A 80 4.12 5.28 1.57
C CYS A 80 3.45 4.48 2.69
N ILE A 81 2.12 4.40 2.72
CA ILE A 81 1.38 3.56 3.69
C ILE A 81 1.82 2.10 3.58
N ALA A 82 1.93 1.57 2.36
CA ALA A 82 2.35 0.20 2.14
C ALA A 82 3.84 -0.02 2.48
N LEU A 83 4.72 0.92 2.11
CA LEU A 83 6.14 0.88 2.44
C LEU A 83 6.36 0.85 3.95
N ARG A 84 5.64 1.67 4.72
CA ARG A 84 5.71 1.65 6.18
C ARG A 84 5.28 0.29 6.75
N PHE A 85 4.25 -0.33 6.17
CA PHE A 85 3.83 -1.68 6.55
C PHE A 85 4.92 -2.72 6.25
N PHE A 86 5.53 -2.68 5.07
CA PHE A 86 6.60 -3.62 4.71
C PHE A 86 7.87 -3.41 5.53
N ALA A 87 8.20 -2.16 5.86
CA ALA A 87 9.38 -1.81 6.65
C ALA A 87 9.26 -2.27 8.11
N ASN A 88 8.12 -1.99 8.74
CA ASN A 88 7.95 -2.22 10.18
C ASN A 88 7.28 -3.56 10.52
N GLY A 89 6.57 -4.19 9.58
CA GLY A 89 5.80 -5.40 9.84
C GLY A 89 4.72 -5.24 10.93
N SER A 90 4.27 -4.02 11.19
CA SER A 90 3.40 -3.70 12.33
C SER A 90 1.91 -3.92 12.04
N PHE A 91 1.08 -3.85 13.08
CA PHE A 91 -0.37 -3.93 12.96
C PHE A 91 -0.93 -2.77 12.13
N LEU A 92 -1.96 -3.05 11.34
CA LEU A 92 -2.60 -2.06 10.45
C LEU A 92 -3.21 -0.87 11.20
N TYR A 93 -3.56 -1.03 12.49
CA TYR A 93 -4.04 0.06 13.34
C TYR A 93 -2.92 1.07 13.62
N ASN A 94 -1.75 0.60 14.06
CA ASN A 94 -0.59 1.46 14.35
C ASN A 94 -0.17 2.30 13.14
N ILE A 95 -0.23 1.71 11.94
CA ILE A 95 0.07 2.40 10.68
C ILE A 95 -1.03 3.40 10.34
N GLY A 96 -2.29 3.02 10.54
CA GLY A 96 -3.42 3.91 10.35
C GLY A 96 -3.35 5.14 11.24
N ASP A 97 -2.98 4.96 12.50
CA ASP A 97 -2.82 6.06 13.45
C ASP A 97 -1.68 7.00 13.06
N ALA A 98 -0.54 6.43 12.66
CA ALA A 98 0.64 7.18 12.22
C ALA A 98 0.43 7.97 10.91
N GLU A 99 -0.34 7.40 9.97
CA GLU A 99 -0.64 8.02 8.66
C GLU A 99 -2.00 8.76 8.66
N HIS A 100 -2.66 8.83 9.83
CA HIS A 100 -3.97 9.45 10.02
C HIS A 100 -5.07 8.92 9.08
N VAL A 101 -5.07 7.62 8.81
CA VAL A 101 -6.04 6.92 7.97
C VAL A 101 -6.67 5.73 8.69
N SER A 102 -7.87 5.32 8.26
CA SER A 102 -8.50 4.13 8.84
C SER A 102 -7.71 2.85 8.54
N LYS A 103 -7.76 1.86 9.45
CA LYS A 103 -7.22 0.50 9.22
C LYS A 103 -7.69 -0.12 7.90
N ALA A 104 -8.94 0.13 7.50
CA ALA A 104 -9.48 -0.35 6.23
C ALA A 104 -8.79 0.29 5.00
N THR A 105 -8.40 1.57 5.13
CA THR A 105 -7.60 2.27 4.11
C THR A 105 -6.21 1.66 4.00
N VAL A 106 -5.53 1.42 5.13
CA VAL A 106 -4.21 0.76 5.15
C VAL A 106 -4.27 -0.61 4.50
N CYS A 107 -5.25 -1.43 4.88
CA CYS A 107 -5.43 -2.77 4.30
C CYS A 107 -5.57 -2.73 2.76
N ARG A 108 -6.39 -1.81 2.23
CA ARG A 108 -6.53 -1.62 0.78
C ARG A 108 -5.25 -1.12 0.13
N ALA A 109 -4.57 -0.16 0.76
CA ALA A 109 -3.30 0.38 0.26
C ALA A 109 -2.24 -0.72 0.11
N VAL A 110 -2.01 -1.48 1.19
CA VAL A 110 -1.08 -2.62 1.22
C VAL A 110 -1.45 -3.62 0.12
N ARG A 111 -2.71 -4.06 0.04
CA ARG A 111 -3.15 -5.02 -0.98
C ARG A 111 -2.91 -4.49 -2.40
N ASN A 112 -3.25 -3.24 -2.67
CA ASN A 112 -3.09 -2.65 -4.00
C ASN A 112 -1.62 -2.61 -4.42
N VAL A 113 -0.74 -2.14 -3.52
CA VAL A 113 0.70 -2.06 -3.77
C VAL A 113 1.29 -3.45 -3.93
N THR A 114 0.93 -4.43 -3.09
CA THR A 114 1.40 -5.81 -3.23
C THR A 114 0.99 -6.42 -4.57
N VAL A 115 -0.24 -6.21 -5.02
CA VAL A 115 -0.71 -6.71 -6.33
C VAL A 115 0.04 -6.02 -7.49
N ALA A 116 0.28 -4.72 -7.39
CA ALA A 116 1.04 -3.98 -8.39
C ALA A 116 2.51 -4.46 -8.45
N LEU A 117 3.16 -4.62 -7.30
CA LEU A 117 4.52 -5.16 -7.21
C LEU A 117 4.60 -6.58 -7.78
N LYS A 118 3.61 -7.44 -7.49
CA LYS A 118 3.58 -8.82 -8.02
C LYS A 118 3.63 -8.85 -9.55
N ARG A 119 3.00 -7.89 -10.23
CA ARG A 119 3.05 -7.80 -11.70
C ARG A 119 4.47 -7.50 -12.20
N LEU A 120 5.19 -6.64 -11.50
CA LEU A 120 6.58 -6.28 -11.82
C LEU A 120 7.58 -7.39 -11.48
N LEU A 121 7.28 -8.24 -10.48
CA LEU A 121 8.19 -9.34 -10.10
C LEU A 121 8.51 -10.25 -11.29
N TYR A 122 7.53 -10.55 -12.14
CA TYR A 122 7.75 -11.42 -13.30
C TYR A 122 8.65 -10.80 -14.37
N SER A 123 8.68 -9.46 -14.49
CA SER A 123 9.57 -8.77 -15.43
C SER A 123 10.94 -8.44 -14.84
N SER A 124 11.02 -8.24 -13.52
CA SER A 124 12.21 -7.66 -12.87
C SER A 124 13.01 -8.67 -12.05
N VAL A 125 12.40 -9.77 -11.60
CA VAL A 125 13.06 -10.78 -10.76
C VAL A 125 13.11 -12.10 -11.52
N VAL A 126 14.26 -12.37 -12.13
CA VAL A 126 14.55 -13.64 -12.80
C VAL A 126 15.66 -14.35 -12.03
N PHE A 127 15.42 -15.59 -11.64
CA PHE A 127 16.47 -16.41 -11.07
C PHE A 127 17.51 -16.73 -12.16
N PRO A 128 18.82 -16.53 -11.93
CA PRO A 128 19.84 -16.71 -12.95
C PRO A 128 20.04 -18.20 -13.30
N GLY A 129 19.17 -18.77 -14.14
CA GLY A 129 19.19 -20.19 -14.52
C GLY A 129 20.37 -20.63 -15.38
N HIS A 130 21.14 -19.68 -15.95
CA HIS A 130 22.30 -19.95 -16.79
C HIS A 130 23.57 -20.31 -15.98
N ARG A 131 23.54 -20.19 -14.65
CA ARG A 131 24.68 -20.50 -13.78
C ARG A 131 24.40 -21.72 -12.92
N PRO A 132 25.40 -22.58 -12.66
CA PRO A 132 25.27 -23.62 -11.66
C PRO A 132 24.89 -23.04 -10.29
N THR A 133 23.97 -23.71 -9.57
CA THR A 133 23.41 -23.25 -8.29
C THR A 133 24.47 -22.85 -7.26
N ARG A 134 25.64 -23.51 -7.27
CA ARG A 134 26.78 -23.17 -6.40
C ARG A 134 27.25 -21.72 -6.55
N PHE A 135 27.35 -21.22 -7.78
CA PHE A 135 27.86 -19.87 -8.05
C PHE A 135 26.82 -18.80 -7.73
N ILE A 136 25.54 -19.13 -7.89
CA ILE A 136 24.43 -18.28 -7.49
C ILE A 136 24.45 -18.13 -5.95
N LYS A 137 24.57 -19.27 -5.24
CA LYS A 137 24.68 -19.30 -3.77
C LYS A 137 25.87 -18.48 -3.28
N GLU A 138 27.06 -18.68 -3.86
CA GLU A 138 28.25 -17.88 -3.53
C GLU A 138 28.05 -16.38 -3.80
N GLY A 139 27.41 -16.01 -4.92
CA GLY A 139 27.10 -14.62 -5.24
C GLY A 139 26.18 -13.97 -4.22
N CYS A 140 25.10 -14.66 -3.84
CA CYS A 140 24.18 -14.19 -2.79
C CYS A 140 24.89 -14.04 -1.44
N HIS A 141 25.74 -14.99 -1.04
CA HIS A 141 26.51 -14.89 0.20
C HIS A 141 27.50 -13.72 0.19
N LYS A 142 28.17 -13.46 -0.94
CA LYS A 142 29.05 -12.30 -1.11
C LYS A 142 28.28 -10.98 -0.93
N ILE A 143 27.10 -10.86 -1.53
CA ILE A 143 26.24 -9.68 -1.38
C ILE A 143 25.80 -9.51 0.07
N ALA A 144 25.47 -10.61 0.76
CA ALA A 144 25.09 -10.61 2.17
C ALA A 144 26.28 -10.42 3.15
N GLY A 145 27.52 -10.35 2.65
CA GLY A 145 28.73 -10.26 3.49
C GLY A 145 29.05 -11.54 4.28
N ILE A 146 28.43 -12.67 3.96
CA ILE A 146 28.61 -13.94 4.66
C ILE A 146 29.80 -14.69 4.05
N ARG A 147 30.85 -14.91 4.84
CA ARG A 147 32.02 -15.69 4.40
C ARG A 147 31.66 -17.19 4.42
N MET A 148 31.64 -17.82 3.24
CA MET A 148 31.49 -19.27 3.13
C MET A 148 32.82 -19.93 3.49
N ASN A 149 32.88 -20.65 4.61
CA ASN A 149 34.04 -21.48 4.94
C ASN A 149 34.10 -22.65 3.94
N LYS A 150 35.21 -22.77 3.22
CA LYS A 150 35.49 -23.91 2.35
C LYS A 150 35.84 -25.10 3.23
N THR A 151 34.97 -26.10 3.28
CA THR A 151 35.32 -27.48 3.63
C THR A 151 35.84 -28.20 2.40
#